data_AF-A0A523RFX0-F1
#
_entry.id   AF-A0A523RFX0-F1
#
_cell.length_a   1.000
_cell.length_b   1.000
_cell.length_c   1.000
_cell.angle_alpha   90.00
_cell.angle_beta   90.00
_cell.angle_gamma   90.00
#
_symmetry.space_group_name_H-M   'P 1'
#
loop_
_entity.id
_entity.type
_entity.pdbx_description
1 polymer ?
#
loop_
_entity_poly.entity_id
_entity_poly.type
_entity_poly.pdbx_seq_one_letter_code
_entity_poly.pdbx_strand_id
1 'polypeptide(L)'
;MDERGVGYIADMLVFALLISFASLLLTGASPIDPKIESTRYAASFAQSTLLALQHSTADEFGGFEYQLSAFGFELNVPVIGESTKRDLRYKTLAQLLVEDALLNLHVEAGGIELEMLRPNQSMESRLRGFLKEVLDKLIGGRFGYRLTVKTSPMELDFSRVYFETEIKNFDDMAQQKLCSETIISTLPISQEELARLIQGVLGISTSELEPDIAVEITLELWSP
;
A
#
# COMPACT_ATOMS: atom_id res chain seq x y z
N MET A 1 -12.18 -0.12 -69.87
CA MET A 1 -12.07 -0.13 -68.40
C MET A 1 -10.61 0.07 -68.04
N ASP A 2 -10.35 0.86 -66.99
CA ASP A 2 -9.21 0.71 -66.07
C ASP A 2 -7.84 1.39 -66.28
N GLU A 3 -7.73 2.53 -66.97
CA GLU A 3 -6.52 3.39 -66.77
C GLU A 3 -6.71 4.45 -65.66
N ARG A 4 -7.95 4.91 -65.45
CA ARG A 4 -8.27 5.92 -64.42
C ARG A 4 -8.28 5.36 -62.99
N GLY A 5 -8.54 4.06 -62.83
CA GLY A 5 -8.55 3.39 -61.52
C GLY A 5 -7.16 3.15 -60.96
N VAL A 6 -6.19 2.82 -61.83
CA VAL A 6 -4.81 2.51 -61.43
C VAL A 6 -4.07 3.77 -60.95
N GLY A 7 -4.27 4.92 -61.61
CA GLY A 7 -3.69 6.19 -61.18
C GLY A 7 -4.20 6.64 -59.80
N TYR A 8 -5.50 6.44 -59.54
CA TYR A 8 -6.11 6.79 -58.26
C TYR A 8 -5.61 5.90 -57.10
N ILE A 9 -5.39 4.61 -57.37
CA ILE A 9 -4.82 3.67 -56.38
C ILE A 9 -3.35 4.00 -56.09
N ALA A 10 -2.57 4.34 -57.11
CA ALA A 10 -1.18 4.75 -56.96
C ALA A 10 -1.06 6.04 -56.12
N ASP A 11 -1.89 7.04 -56.40
CA ASP A 11 -1.94 8.29 -55.62
C ASP A 11 -2.35 8.02 -54.16
N MET A 12 -3.37 7.18 -53.93
CA MET A 12 -3.76 6.80 -52.57
C MET A 12 -2.66 6.07 -51.80
N LEU A 13 -1.89 5.20 -52.47
CA LEU A 13 -0.74 4.51 -51.85
C LEU A 13 0.38 5.49 -51.51
N VAL A 14 0.69 6.44 -52.40
CA VAL A 14 1.69 7.48 -52.15
C VAL A 14 1.24 8.38 -51.00
N PHE A 15 -0.03 8.77 -50.94
CA PHE A 15 -0.57 9.53 -49.82
C PHE A 15 -0.52 8.74 -48.51
N ALA A 16 -0.90 7.47 -48.51
CA ALA A 16 -0.81 6.62 -47.33
C ALA A 16 0.64 6.45 -46.86
N LEU A 17 1.59 6.32 -47.79
CA LEU A 17 3.02 6.24 -47.49
C LEU A 17 3.55 7.55 -46.90
N LEU A 18 3.16 8.70 -47.46
CA LEU A 18 3.52 10.02 -46.94
C LEU A 18 2.93 10.26 -45.55
N ILE A 19 1.69 9.85 -45.30
CA ILE A 19 1.04 9.93 -43.98
C ILE A 19 1.77 9.01 -42.98
N SER A 20 2.13 7.80 -43.39
CA SER A 20 2.89 6.86 -42.56
C SER A 20 4.28 7.42 -42.22
N PHE A 21 4.98 7.99 -43.21
CA PHE A 21 6.29 8.60 -43.01
C PHE A 21 6.22 9.86 -42.13
N ALA A 22 5.22 10.71 -42.33
CA ALA A 22 4.98 11.88 -41.50
C ALA A 22 4.67 11.47 -40.05
N SER A 23 3.87 10.42 -39.86
CA SER A 23 3.56 9.87 -38.54
C SER A 23 4.80 9.31 -37.84
N LEU A 24 5.68 8.65 -38.60
CA LEU A 24 6.96 8.11 -38.11
C LEU A 24 7.96 9.23 -37.74
N LEU A 25 7.98 10.32 -38.50
CA LEU A 25 8.76 11.50 -38.17
C LEU A 25 8.21 12.23 -36.95
N LEU A 26 6.89 12.27 -36.77
CA LEU A 26 6.25 12.83 -35.59
C LEU A 26 6.55 12.03 -34.32
N THR A 27 6.58 10.69 -34.40
CA THR A 27 7.01 9.86 -33.26
C THR A 27 8.51 9.98 -32.98
N GLY A 28 9.35 10.09 -34.01
CA GLY A 28 10.80 10.31 -33.84
C GLY A 28 11.20 11.73 -33.40
N ALA A 29 10.37 12.73 -33.69
CA ALA A 29 10.59 14.14 -33.32
C ALA A 29 9.90 14.55 -32.01
N SER A 30 9.18 13.62 -31.36
CA SER A 30 8.63 13.86 -30.02
C SER A 30 9.80 14.04 -29.04
N PRO A 31 9.97 15.23 -28.43
CA PRO A 31 11.09 15.50 -27.52
C PRO A 31 10.87 14.88 -26.13
N ILE A 32 9.92 13.96 -25.99
CA ILE A 32 9.61 13.33 -24.73
C ILE A 32 10.63 12.22 -24.54
N ASP A 33 11.58 12.45 -23.63
CA ASP A 33 12.49 11.41 -23.17
C ASP A 33 11.63 10.22 -22.69
N PRO A 34 11.81 9.01 -23.26
CA PRO A 34 11.03 7.84 -22.89
C PRO A 34 11.12 7.52 -21.39
N LYS A 35 12.18 7.95 -20.70
CA LYS A 35 12.29 7.85 -19.23
C LYS A 35 11.30 8.76 -18.51
N ILE A 36 11.04 9.96 -19.03
CA ILE A 36 10.08 10.90 -18.45
C ILE A 36 8.66 10.36 -18.62
N GLU A 37 8.35 9.75 -19.76
CA GLU A 37 7.06 9.12 -20.02
C GLU A 37 6.83 7.91 -19.11
N SER A 38 7.83 7.02 -18.96
CA SER A 38 7.74 5.86 -18.06
C SER A 38 7.54 6.26 -16.60
N THR A 39 8.22 7.31 -16.14
CA THR A 39 8.09 7.81 -14.76
C THR A 39 6.73 8.44 -14.51
N ARG A 40 6.20 9.23 -15.46
CA ARG A 40 4.85 9.80 -15.35
C ARG A 40 3.78 8.72 -15.33
N TYR A 41 3.90 7.72 -16.21
CA TYR A 41 3.00 6.58 -16.21
C TYR A 41 3.05 5.83 -14.88
N ALA A 42 4.24 5.55 -14.35
CA ALA A 42 4.42 4.90 -13.06
C ALA A 42 3.79 5.72 -11.91
N ALA A 43 3.99 7.03 -11.88
CA ALA A 43 3.39 7.89 -10.85
C ALA A 43 1.85 7.88 -10.89
N SER A 44 1.25 8.05 -12.08
CA SER A 44 -0.22 7.95 -12.24
C SER A 44 -0.76 6.57 -11.88
N PHE A 45 -0.01 5.51 -12.20
CA PHE A 45 -0.37 4.14 -11.84
C PHE A 45 -0.30 3.92 -10.31
N ALA A 46 0.76 4.40 -9.65
CA ALA A 46 0.91 4.33 -8.20
C ALA A 46 -0.23 5.08 -7.49
N GLN A 47 -0.55 6.29 -7.93
CA GLN A 47 -1.65 7.08 -7.39
C GLN A 47 -3.00 6.39 -7.57
N SER A 48 -3.27 5.85 -8.75
CA SER A 48 -4.51 5.09 -9.03
C SER A 48 -4.60 3.84 -8.15
N THR A 49 -3.46 3.18 -7.90
CA THR A 49 -3.40 2.00 -7.05
C THR A 49 -3.68 2.36 -5.59
N LEU A 50 -3.08 3.44 -5.07
CA LEU A 50 -3.36 3.91 -3.71
C LEU A 50 -4.83 4.32 -3.53
N LEU A 51 -5.42 4.98 -4.53
CA LEU A 51 -6.85 5.29 -4.53
C LEU A 51 -7.71 4.02 -4.53
N ALA A 52 -7.31 3.00 -5.29
CA ALA A 52 -7.98 1.70 -5.25
C ALA A 52 -7.89 1.07 -3.86
N LEU A 53 -6.74 1.14 -3.18
CA LEU A 53 -6.62 0.66 -1.79
C LEU A 53 -7.55 1.41 -0.82
N GLN A 54 -7.80 2.71 -1.06
CA GLN A 54 -8.69 3.51 -0.22
C GLN A 54 -10.17 3.19 -0.42
N HIS A 55 -10.57 2.72 -1.60
CA HIS A 55 -11.98 2.57 -1.98
C HIS A 55 -12.44 1.12 -2.15
N SER A 56 -11.54 0.21 -2.54
CA SER A 56 -11.88 -1.21 -2.70
C SER A 56 -11.92 -1.91 -1.35
N THR A 57 -12.97 -2.69 -1.19
CA THR A 57 -13.19 -3.53 0.00
C THR A 57 -12.36 -4.80 -0.06
N ALA A 58 -12.06 -5.39 1.10
CA ALA A 58 -11.36 -6.67 1.16
C ALA A 58 -12.16 -7.80 0.48
N ASP A 59 -13.49 -7.73 0.50
CA ASP A 59 -14.39 -8.70 -0.13
C ASP A 59 -14.15 -8.84 -1.64
N GLU A 60 -13.84 -7.73 -2.33
CA GLU A 60 -13.49 -7.72 -3.77
C GLU A 60 -12.28 -8.60 -4.10
N PHE A 61 -11.46 -8.93 -3.10
CA PHE A 61 -10.23 -9.71 -3.25
C PHE A 61 -10.27 -11.06 -2.52
N GLY A 62 -11.45 -11.53 -2.10
CA GLY A 62 -11.64 -12.81 -1.41
C GLY A 62 -11.89 -12.69 0.09
N GLY A 63 -11.94 -11.46 0.62
CA GLY A 63 -12.28 -11.18 2.00
C GLY A 63 -11.12 -11.32 2.99
N PHE A 64 -11.24 -10.63 4.13
CA PHE A 64 -10.30 -10.76 5.24
C PHE A 64 -11.03 -10.93 6.57
N GLU A 65 -10.64 -11.96 7.32
CA GLU A 65 -11.19 -12.27 8.63
C GLU A 65 -10.10 -12.80 9.54
N TYR A 66 -10.10 -12.43 10.82
CA TYR A 66 -9.19 -12.98 11.81
C TYR A 66 -9.89 -13.23 13.14
N GLN A 67 -9.28 -14.05 14.00
CA GLN A 67 -9.75 -14.25 15.36
C GLN A 67 -8.79 -13.53 16.31
N LEU A 68 -9.33 -12.71 17.20
CA LEU A 68 -8.56 -12.15 18.30
C LEU A 68 -8.23 -13.28 19.28
N SER A 69 -6.96 -13.64 19.40
CA SER A 69 -6.50 -14.48 20.51
C SER A 69 -6.44 -13.63 21.76
N ALA A 70 -7.35 -13.86 22.71
CA ALA A 70 -7.24 -13.25 24.02
C ALA A 70 -5.91 -13.68 24.67
N PHE A 71 -5.01 -12.73 24.91
CA PHE A 71 -3.79 -12.90 25.69
C PHE A 71 -2.79 -13.95 25.17
N GLY A 72 -2.57 -14.06 23.86
CA GLY A 72 -1.49 -14.92 23.32
C GLY A 72 -1.65 -16.43 23.57
N PHE A 73 -2.84 -16.87 24.01
CA PHE A 73 -3.20 -18.27 24.08
C PHE A 73 -4.19 -18.59 22.96
N GLU A 74 -3.79 -19.47 22.04
CA GLU A 74 -4.74 -20.19 21.17
C GLU A 74 -5.56 -21.13 22.06
N LEU A 75 -6.58 -20.59 22.72
CA LEU A 75 -7.53 -21.41 23.46
C LEU A 75 -8.46 -22.09 22.44
N ASN A 76 -8.04 -23.24 21.94
CA ASN A 76 -8.83 -24.14 21.09
C ASN A 76 -9.95 -24.78 21.92
N VAL A 77 -10.90 -23.96 22.40
CA VAL A 77 -12.08 -24.39 23.15
C VAL A 77 -13.31 -24.19 22.26
N PRO A 78 -14.04 -25.26 21.90
CA PRO A 78 -15.12 -25.22 20.91
C PRO A 78 -16.31 -24.33 21.27
N VAL A 79 -16.37 -23.77 22.48
CA VAL A 79 -17.56 -23.13 23.05
C VAL A 79 -17.48 -21.59 23.03
N ILE A 80 -16.30 -20.99 22.79
CA ILE A 80 -16.09 -19.52 22.75
C ILE A 80 -15.65 -19.02 21.36
N GLY A 81 -15.33 -19.92 20.42
CA GLY A 81 -14.69 -19.62 19.13
C GLY A 81 -15.47 -18.76 18.12
N GLU A 82 -16.77 -18.50 18.34
CA GLU A 82 -17.55 -17.60 17.48
C GLU A 82 -17.46 -16.12 17.90
N SER A 83 -17.20 -15.81 19.17
CA SER A 83 -17.32 -14.42 19.68
C SER A 83 -16.09 -13.54 19.42
N THR A 84 -14.93 -14.14 19.14
CA THR A 84 -13.67 -13.40 18.88
C THR A 84 -13.31 -13.28 17.39
N LYS A 85 -14.13 -13.82 16.50
CA LYS A 85 -13.93 -13.71 15.05
C LYS A 85 -14.34 -12.32 14.58
N ARG A 86 -13.37 -11.55 14.08
CA ARG A 86 -13.59 -10.27 13.41
C ARG A 86 -13.66 -10.49 11.91
N ASP A 87 -14.85 -10.26 11.37
CA ASP A 87 -15.07 -10.16 9.93
C ASP A 87 -14.78 -8.72 9.49
N LEU A 88 -13.79 -8.55 8.61
CA LEU A 88 -13.39 -7.25 8.07
C LEU A 88 -13.55 -7.17 6.55
N ARG A 89 -14.33 -8.07 5.93
CA ARG A 89 -14.55 -8.11 4.47
C ARG A 89 -15.03 -6.77 3.90
N TYR A 90 -15.85 -6.05 4.65
CA TYR A 90 -16.42 -4.76 4.24
C TYR A 90 -15.45 -3.57 4.40
N LYS A 91 -14.32 -3.74 5.10
CA LYS A 91 -13.32 -2.68 5.27
C LYS A 91 -12.52 -2.51 3.99
N THR A 92 -12.12 -1.28 3.72
CA THR A 92 -11.20 -1.01 2.60
C THR A 92 -9.79 -1.47 2.93
N LEU A 93 -8.98 -1.72 1.92
CA LEU A 93 -7.59 -2.18 2.13
C LEU A 93 -6.77 -1.18 2.96
N ALA A 94 -6.98 0.12 2.74
CA ALA A 94 -6.39 1.17 3.56
C ALA A 94 -6.86 1.11 5.03
N GLN A 95 -8.15 0.83 5.28
CA GLN A 95 -8.66 0.65 6.64
C GLN A 95 -8.09 -0.59 7.33
N LEU A 96 -7.81 -1.67 6.59
CA LEU A 96 -7.13 -2.84 7.13
C LEU A 96 -5.68 -2.52 7.55
N LEU A 97 -4.95 -1.75 6.73
CA LEU A 97 -3.60 -1.27 7.06
C LEU A 97 -3.58 -0.39 8.31
N VAL A 98 -4.59 0.46 8.46
CA VAL A 98 -4.76 1.30 9.65
C VAL A 98 -5.10 0.47 10.89
N GLU A 99 -5.91 -0.59 10.76
CA GLU A 99 -6.18 -1.53 11.86
C GLU A 99 -4.94 -2.34 12.25
N ASP A 100 -4.11 -2.73 11.28
CA ASP A 100 -2.82 -3.38 11.54
C ASP A 100 -1.88 -2.46 12.33
N ALA A 101 -1.77 -1.21 11.90
CA ALA A 101 -0.97 -0.20 12.58
C ALA A 101 -1.42 0.01 14.03
N LEU A 102 -2.73 0.01 14.27
CA LEU A 102 -3.31 0.13 15.61
C LEU A 102 -2.99 -1.08 16.50
N LEU A 103 -3.04 -2.29 15.94
CA LEU A 103 -2.92 -3.53 16.72
C LEU A 103 -1.47 -3.97 16.95
N ASN A 104 -0.52 -3.40 16.21
CA ASN A 104 0.89 -3.75 16.25
C ASN A 104 1.81 -2.54 16.53
N LEU A 105 1.33 -1.55 17.29
CA LEU A 105 2.17 -0.45 17.75
C LEU A 105 3.40 -0.96 18.53
N HIS A 106 4.54 -0.35 18.27
CA HIS A 106 5.80 -0.54 18.97
C HIS A 106 5.99 0.59 19.97
N VAL A 107 6.60 0.27 21.11
CA VAL A 107 7.00 1.26 22.10
C VAL A 107 8.47 1.10 22.40
N GLU A 108 9.19 2.19 22.33
CA GLU A 108 10.60 2.26 22.69
C GLU A 108 10.77 3.24 23.84
N ALA A 109 11.59 2.90 24.82
CA ALA A 109 11.92 3.77 25.94
C ALA A 109 13.43 3.84 26.13
N GLY A 110 14.00 5.05 26.14
CA GLY A 110 15.45 5.24 26.33
C GLY A 110 16.34 4.52 25.32
N GLY A 111 15.88 4.32 24.08
CA GLY A 111 16.62 3.62 23.03
C GLY A 111 16.44 2.09 23.01
N ILE A 112 15.58 1.55 23.88
CA ILE A 112 15.32 0.10 23.97
C ILE A 112 13.86 -0.16 23.57
N GLU A 113 13.66 -1.01 22.56
CA GLU A 113 12.34 -1.49 22.18
C GLU A 113 11.76 -2.37 23.29
N LEU A 114 10.58 -2.00 23.78
CA LEU A 114 9.84 -2.74 24.78
C LEU A 114 8.99 -3.79 24.06
N GLU A 115 9.12 -5.06 24.49
CA GLU A 115 8.25 -6.12 24.00
C GLU A 115 6.82 -5.85 24.49
N MET A 116 6.01 -5.24 23.62
CA MET A 116 4.57 -5.29 23.76
C MET A 116 4.10 -6.72 23.48
N LEU A 117 3.17 -7.20 24.30
CA LEU A 117 2.40 -8.40 23.97
C LEU A 117 1.68 -8.13 22.64
N ARG A 118 2.27 -8.53 21.51
CA ARG A 118 1.68 -8.44 20.17
C ARG A 118 0.52 -9.43 20.13
N PRO A 119 -0.72 -9.01 20.44
CA PRO A 119 -1.78 -9.97 20.69
C PRO A 119 -2.22 -10.67 19.40
N ASN A 120 -1.79 -10.15 18.24
CA ASN A 120 -2.31 -10.46 16.91
C ASN A 120 -1.21 -10.65 15.84
N GLN A 121 -0.05 -11.24 16.16
CA GLN A 121 0.97 -11.58 15.14
C GLN A 121 0.40 -12.49 14.02
N SER A 122 -0.58 -13.33 14.36
CA SER A 122 -1.32 -14.16 13.39
C SER A 122 -2.16 -13.33 12.43
N MET A 123 -2.72 -12.20 12.87
CA MET A 123 -3.41 -11.24 12.00
C MET A 123 -2.41 -10.55 11.10
N GLU A 124 -1.31 -10.04 11.65
CA GLU A 124 -0.27 -9.30 10.90
C GLU A 124 0.25 -10.14 9.72
N SER A 125 0.64 -11.39 9.98
CA SER A 125 1.13 -12.30 8.96
C SER A 125 0.08 -12.65 7.89
N ARG A 126 -1.18 -12.89 8.30
CA ARG A 126 -2.28 -13.17 7.35
C ARG A 126 -2.63 -11.95 6.51
N LEU A 127 -2.66 -10.76 7.10
CA LEU A 127 -2.94 -9.52 6.40
C LEU A 127 -1.82 -9.20 5.41
N ARG A 128 -0.57 -9.38 5.83
CA ARG A 128 0.61 -9.22 4.96
C ARG A 128 0.55 -10.15 3.76
N GLY A 129 0.21 -11.42 3.97
CA GLY A 129 0.01 -12.39 2.88
C GLY A 129 -1.11 -11.97 1.92
N PHE A 130 -2.28 -11.62 2.47
CA PHE A 130 -3.43 -11.15 1.69
C PHE A 130 -3.09 -9.91 0.85
N LEU A 131 -2.48 -8.89 1.47
CA LEU A 131 -2.08 -7.66 0.78
C LEU A 131 -1.02 -7.92 -0.27
N LYS A 132 -0.05 -8.81 -0.01
CA LYS A 132 0.93 -9.23 -1.01
C LYS A 132 0.24 -9.85 -2.22
N GLU A 133 -0.71 -10.76 -2.04
CA GLU A 133 -1.46 -11.35 -3.16
C GLU A 133 -2.24 -10.31 -3.95
N VAL A 134 -2.86 -9.34 -3.28
CA VAL A 134 -3.58 -8.23 -3.93
C VAL A 134 -2.61 -7.37 -4.74
N LEU A 135 -1.49 -6.95 -4.16
CA LEU A 135 -0.49 -6.13 -4.84
C LEU A 135 0.18 -6.88 -5.99
N ASP A 136 0.42 -8.18 -5.84
CA ASP A 136 0.93 -9.04 -6.92
C ASP A 136 -0.06 -9.12 -8.09
N LYS A 137 -1.37 -9.15 -7.82
CA LYS A 137 -2.40 -9.11 -8.88
C LYS A 137 -2.54 -7.74 -9.54
N LEU A 138 -2.44 -6.65 -8.76
CA LEU A 138 -2.65 -5.29 -9.26
C LEU A 138 -1.42 -4.74 -9.99
N ILE A 139 -0.23 -4.94 -9.42
CA ILE A 139 1.03 -4.31 -9.83
C ILE A 139 1.99 -5.33 -10.44
N GLY A 140 1.97 -6.57 -9.93
CA GLY A 140 2.88 -7.63 -10.32
C GLY A 140 2.87 -7.88 -11.83
N GLY A 141 4.07 -8.16 -12.37
CA GLY A 141 4.30 -8.32 -13.80
C GLY A 141 4.47 -7.01 -14.58
N ARG A 142 4.17 -5.85 -13.99
CA ARG A 142 4.41 -4.52 -14.61
C ARG A 142 5.56 -3.76 -13.96
N PHE A 143 5.60 -3.77 -12.64
CA PHE A 143 6.60 -3.07 -11.85
C PHE A 143 7.05 -3.94 -10.66
N GLY A 144 8.29 -3.71 -10.20
CA GLY A 144 8.63 -4.02 -8.82
C GLY A 144 7.90 -3.03 -7.90
N TYR A 145 7.44 -3.47 -6.73
CA TYR A 145 6.77 -2.60 -5.78
C TYR A 145 7.28 -2.78 -4.35
N ARG A 146 7.19 -1.69 -3.58
CA ARG A 146 7.35 -1.66 -2.13
C ARG A 146 6.23 -0.82 -1.54
N LEU A 147 5.36 -1.45 -0.77
CA LEU A 147 4.37 -0.79 0.07
C LEU A 147 4.95 -0.65 1.48
N THR A 148 5.07 0.57 1.97
CA THR A 148 5.48 0.86 3.36
C THR A 148 4.32 1.53 4.07
N VAL A 149 4.01 1.07 5.27
CA VAL A 149 3.03 1.73 6.14
C VAL A 149 3.70 2.05 7.46
N LYS A 150 3.68 3.32 7.84
CA LYS A 150 4.30 3.78 9.07
C LYS A 150 3.45 4.84 9.76
N THR A 151 3.57 4.95 11.08
CA THR A 151 3.03 6.09 11.82
C THR A 151 4.12 7.13 12.06
N SER A 152 3.74 8.40 12.17
CA SER A 152 4.66 9.39 12.74
C SER A 152 4.98 8.97 14.18
N PRO A 153 6.26 8.88 14.58
CA PRO A 153 6.62 8.57 15.95
C PRO A 153 5.96 9.58 16.89
N MET A 154 5.24 9.07 17.87
CA MET A 154 4.67 9.87 18.93
C MET A 154 5.65 9.89 20.10
N GLU A 155 6.26 11.04 20.32
CA GLU A 155 7.19 11.25 21.43
C GLU A 155 6.42 11.45 22.74
N LEU A 156 6.84 10.71 23.76
CA LEU A 156 6.24 10.62 25.10
C LEU A 156 7.34 10.68 26.14
N ASP A 157 7.76 11.90 26.50
CA ASP A 157 8.88 12.20 27.41
C ASP A 157 10.16 11.41 27.08
N PHE A 158 10.32 10.21 27.64
CA PHE A 158 11.46 9.31 27.45
C PHE A 158 11.15 8.08 26.58
N SER A 159 9.97 8.04 25.96
CA SER A 159 9.49 6.94 25.13
C SER A 159 8.93 7.42 23.81
N ARG A 160 8.95 6.56 22.79
CA ARG A 160 8.35 6.81 21.48
C ARG A 160 7.43 5.66 21.10
N VAL A 161 6.27 5.98 20.53
CA VAL A 161 5.31 5.00 20.00
C VAL A 161 5.26 5.12 18.49
N TYR A 162 5.47 4.01 17.79
CA TYR A 162 5.48 4.02 16.33
C TYR A 162 5.03 2.67 15.76
N PHE A 163 4.73 2.64 14.48
CA PHE A 163 4.47 1.43 13.71
C PHE A 163 5.20 1.54 12.38
N GLU A 164 5.74 0.42 11.90
CA GLU A 164 6.32 0.32 10.57
C GLU A 164 6.15 -1.11 10.03
N THR A 165 5.64 -1.24 8.82
CA THR A 165 5.55 -2.51 8.09
C THR A 165 5.87 -2.30 6.62
N GLU A 166 6.46 -3.33 6.00
CA GLU A 166 6.89 -3.33 4.61
C GLU A 166 6.40 -4.59 3.89
N ILE A 167 5.87 -4.40 2.67
CA ILE A 167 5.56 -5.46 1.71
C ILE A 167 6.26 -5.13 0.39
N LYS A 168 7.21 -5.97 -0.04
CA LYS A 168 7.94 -5.79 -1.31
C LYS A 168 7.89 -7.04 -2.20
N ASN A 169 8.05 -6.85 -3.51
CA ASN A 169 8.05 -7.91 -4.52
C ASN A 169 9.24 -7.84 -5.49
N PHE A 170 10.38 -7.35 -5.01
CA PHE A 170 11.61 -7.36 -5.79
C PHE A 170 12.81 -7.67 -4.91
N ASP A 171 13.81 -8.28 -5.54
CA ASP A 171 15.10 -8.54 -4.92
C ASP A 171 15.98 -7.29 -4.99
N ASP A 172 16.86 -7.09 -4.01
CA ASP A 172 17.73 -5.90 -3.89
C ASP A 172 18.82 -5.79 -5.00
N MET A 173 18.67 -6.55 -6.09
CA MET A 173 19.44 -6.37 -7.33
C MET A 173 19.08 -5.03 -7.97
N ALA A 174 20.00 -4.47 -8.76
CA ALA A 174 19.99 -3.09 -9.24
C ALA A 174 18.71 -2.67 -10.02
N GLN A 175 17.65 -2.39 -9.27
CA GLN A 175 16.41 -1.81 -9.74
C GLN A 175 16.44 -0.32 -9.43
N GLN A 176 15.96 0.49 -10.37
CA GLN A 176 15.85 1.92 -10.18
C GLN A 176 14.45 2.26 -9.70
N LYS A 177 14.35 2.99 -8.57
CA LYS A 177 13.08 3.58 -8.13
C LYS A 177 12.56 4.52 -9.22
N LEU A 178 11.36 4.26 -9.71
CA LEU A 178 10.69 5.07 -10.73
C LEU A 178 9.89 6.20 -10.07
N CYS A 179 9.09 5.89 -9.05
CA CYS A 179 8.26 6.86 -8.36
C CYS A 179 7.96 6.46 -6.91
N SER A 180 7.38 7.40 -6.16
CA SER A 180 6.93 7.25 -4.79
C SER A 180 5.65 8.04 -4.63
N GLU A 181 4.56 7.40 -4.24
CA GLU A 181 3.32 8.08 -3.91
C GLU A 181 2.94 7.76 -2.47
N THR A 182 2.36 8.73 -1.76
CA THR A 182 1.97 8.55 -0.35
C THR A 182 0.57 9.10 -0.15
N ILE A 183 -0.24 8.34 0.57
CA ILE A 183 -1.52 8.79 1.12
C ILE A 183 -1.41 8.83 2.64
N ILE A 184 -2.16 9.74 3.25
CA ILE A 184 -2.22 9.88 4.70
C ILE A 184 -3.60 9.42 5.15
N SER A 185 -3.60 8.59 6.18
CA SER A 185 -4.80 8.21 6.93
C SER A 185 -4.62 8.57 8.40
N THR A 186 -5.67 8.45 9.20
CA THR A 186 -5.63 8.70 10.65
C THR A 186 -5.96 7.43 11.40
N LEU A 187 -5.26 7.19 12.51
CA LEU A 187 -5.61 6.09 13.40
C LEU A 187 -6.97 6.36 14.06
N PRO A 188 -7.93 5.42 14.02
CA PRO A 188 -9.24 5.58 14.65
C PRO A 188 -9.17 5.21 16.14
N ILE A 189 -8.32 5.89 16.91
CA ILE A 189 -8.15 5.66 18.35
C ILE A 189 -8.32 6.97 19.12
N SER A 190 -9.03 6.92 20.23
CA SER A 190 -9.11 8.06 21.14
C SER A 190 -7.84 8.20 22.00
N GLN A 191 -7.55 9.42 22.45
CA GLN A 191 -6.43 9.68 23.35
C GLN A 191 -6.48 8.82 24.63
N GLU A 192 -7.68 8.62 25.18
CA GLU A 192 -7.88 7.80 26.38
C GLU A 192 -7.55 6.32 26.15
N GLU A 193 -7.93 5.78 25.00
CA GLU A 193 -7.64 4.38 24.64
C GLU A 193 -6.15 4.18 24.39
N LEU A 194 -5.50 5.13 23.70
CA LEU A 194 -4.07 5.08 23.45
C LEU A 194 -3.28 5.19 24.77
N ALA A 195 -3.66 6.13 25.64
CA ALA A 195 -3.10 6.27 26.97
C ALA A 195 -3.24 4.98 27.79
N ARG A 196 -4.39 4.29 27.71
CA ARG A 196 -4.59 3.00 28.40
C ARG A 196 -3.68 1.89 27.86
N LEU A 197 -3.49 1.81 26.54
CA LEU A 197 -2.57 0.85 25.92
C LEU A 197 -1.13 1.06 26.40
N ILE A 198 -0.71 2.31 26.51
CA ILE A 198 0.65 2.69 26.91
C ILE A 198 0.84 2.60 28.43
N GLN A 199 -0.16 3.00 29.23
CA GLN A 199 -0.16 2.90 30.69
C GLN A 199 0.04 1.47 31.17
N GLY A 200 -0.54 0.49 30.46
CA GLY A 200 -0.34 -0.94 30.76
C GLY A 200 1.12 -1.39 30.65
N VAL A 201 1.97 -0.65 29.93
CA VAL A 201 3.37 -1.00 29.67
C VAL A 201 4.35 -0.10 30.42
N LEU A 202 4.11 1.21 30.45
CA LEU A 202 5.04 2.20 30.98
C LEU A 202 4.61 2.80 32.34
N GLY A 203 3.35 2.63 32.76
CA GLY A 203 2.85 3.23 34.00
C GLY A 203 2.79 4.78 33.99
N ILE A 204 2.88 5.41 32.83
CA ILE A 204 2.92 6.88 32.67
C ILE A 204 1.52 7.45 32.43
N SER A 205 1.15 8.51 33.14
CA SER A 205 -0.06 9.29 32.85
C SER A 205 0.20 10.28 31.70
N THR A 206 -0.23 9.96 30.49
CA THR A 206 -0.04 10.83 29.32
C THR A 206 -1.11 11.92 29.26
N SER A 207 -0.80 13.15 29.71
CA SER A 207 -1.74 14.30 29.68
C SER A 207 -1.47 15.31 28.56
N GLU A 208 -0.50 15.08 27.67
CA GLU A 208 -0.10 16.06 26.65
C GLU A 208 0.13 15.41 25.27
N LEU A 209 -0.90 14.75 24.71
CA LEU A 209 -0.82 14.14 23.38
C LEU A 209 -1.80 14.79 22.41
N GLU A 210 -1.31 15.18 21.23
CA GLU A 210 -2.17 15.57 20.11
C GLU A 210 -2.79 14.31 19.45
N PRO A 211 -4.10 14.32 19.16
CA PRO A 211 -4.89 13.10 18.93
C PRO A 211 -4.86 12.56 17.49
N ASP A 212 -4.20 13.23 16.55
CA ASP A 212 -4.21 12.85 15.13
C ASP A 212 -2.92 12.13 14.74
N ILE A 213 -2.80 10.86 15.11
CA ILE A 213 -1.68 10.04 14.63
C ILE A 213 -1.90 9.74 13.15
N ALA A 214 -1.07 10.38 12.33
CA ALA A 214 -1.00 10.13 10.91
C ALA A 214 -0.40 8.75 10.63
N VAL A 215 -1.08 7.98 9.79
CA VAL A 215 -0.59 6.75 9.16
C VAL A 215 -0.21 7.11 7.72
N GLU A 216 1.07 7.06 7.41
CA GLU A 216 1.60 7.24 6.06
C GLU A 216 1.60 5.87 5.36
N ILE A 217 0.87 5.77 4.25
CA ILE A 217 0.87 4.60 3.37
C ILE A 217 1.57 5.01 2.08
N THR A 218 2.80 4.53 1.89
CA THR A 218 3.65 4.86 0.76
C THR A 218 3.75 3.68 -0.19
N LEU A 219 3.47 3.89 -1.47
CA LEU A 219 3.73 2.94 -2.54
C LEU A 219 4.88 3.44 -3.41
N GLU A 220 5.96 2.66 -3.45
CA GLU A 220 7.07 2.86 -4.36
C GLU A 220 6.96 1.88 -5.52
N LEU A 221 7.20 2.37 -6.74
CA LEU A 221 7.33 1.53 -7.92
C LEU A 221 8.77 1.56 -8.42
N TRP A 222 9.24 0.39 -8.82
CA TRP A 222 10.61 0.12 -9.22
C TRP A 222 10.61 -0.47 -10.62
N SER A 223 11.67 -0.17 -11.38
CA SER A 223 11.88 -0.80 -12.68
C SER A 223 12.00 -2.32 -12.49
N PRO A 224 11.30 -3.13 -13.29
CA PRO A 224 11.40 -4.59 -13.22
C PRO A 224 12.85 -5.08 -13.42
#